data_AF-A0A814DQG5-F1
#
_entry.id   AF-A0A814DQG5-F1
#
_cell.length_a   1.000
_cell.length_b   1.000
_cell.length_c   1.000
_cell.angle_alpha   90.00
_cell.angle_beta   90.00
_cell.angle_gamma   90.00
#
_symmetry.space_group_name_H-M   'P 1'
#
loop_
_entity.id
_entity.type
_entity.pdbx_description
1 polymer ?
#
loop_
_entity_poly.entity_id
_entity_poly.type
_entity_poly.pdbx_seq_one_letter_code
_entity_poly.pdbx_strand_id
1 'polypeptide(L)'
;MNLFSRKIPIPFSSSSSSSGSNTARCGPEAFGSNSAYGRGFFELGAYSIALKRCENGHDLAQQLADMFEERAQLESTYATQLRAWSHRWYKELTRSQEYGTNKIVWEQAAKTGEQMADVHSILSISLSESLIPKLRQWRKDRYEKSLMQYKKTKEFEKEFLDAQKSWSKLLDRISECKTAYYTACKTAKLADDAEHIAPAEQRKKYADKAEVARREIDSTKTKYQQVINEGKEQRPRYELAMKEVFERTQAFEKERLDFFKETYDEYLKLLEIATLDNLILKKMIDDYKASLSIHNPQQDLTWWDQNYGTQTNSRWPEYEECRD
;
A
#
# COMPACT_ATOMS: atom_id res chain seq x y z
N MET A 1 -51.11 -2.69 32.83
CA MET A 1 -50.29 -2.68 34.06
C MET A 1 -48.88 -3.10 33.71
N ASN A 2 -47.90 -2.47 34.35
CA ASN A 2 -46.44 -2.65 34.28
C ASN A 2 -45.70 -2.10 33.04
N LEU A 3 -45.40 -0.82 33.25
CA LEU A 3 -44.48 0.09 32.62
C LEU A 3 -43.00 -0.29 32.87
N PHE A 4 -42.16 -0.01 31.88
CA PHE A 4 -40.73 0.33 31.94
C PHE A 4 -39.78 -0.53 32.81
N SER A 5 -38.94 -1.32 32.15
CA SER A 5 -37.60 -1.66 32.64
C SER A 5 -36.58 -1.41 31.53
N ARG A 6 -36.17 -0.14 31.41
CA ARG A 6 -34.99 0.27 30.62
C ARG A 6 -33.74 -0.14 31.41
N LYS A 7 -32.90 -1.00 30.84
CA LYS A 7 -31.51 -1.19 31.29
C LYS A 7 -30.69 0.01 30.84
N ILE A 8 -30.11 0.72 31.80
CA ILE A 8 -29.14 1.80 31.61
C ILE A 8 -27.77 1.18 31.30
N PRO A 9 -27.01 1.63 30.28
CA PRO A 9 -25.60 1.29 30.14
C PRO A 9 -24.73 2.18 31.04
N ILE A 10 -23.82 1.53 31.76
CA ILE A 10 -22.79 2.12 32.64
C ILE A 10 -21.85 3.02 31.80
N PRO A 11 -21.39 4.18 32.29
CA PRO A 11 -20.44 5.02 31.56
C PRO A 11 -19.03 4.42 31.64
N PHE A 12 -18.35 4.40 30.49
CA PHE A 12 -16.93 4.06 30.38
C PHE A 12 -16.08 5.00 31.22
N SER A 13 -15.36 4.44 32.20
CA SER A 13 -14.27 5.11 32.89
C SER A 13 -13.07 5.22 31.96
N SER A 14 -12.68 6.44 31.61
CA SER A 14 -11.42 6.74 30.93
C SER A 14 -10.25 6.58 31.91
N SER A 15 -9.62 5.41 31.92
CA SER A 15 -8.28 5.23 32.50
C SER A 15 -7.24 5.55 31.44
N SER A 16 -6.61 6.71 31.58
CA SER A 16 -5.37 7.06 30.90
C SER A 16 -4.24 6.13 31.36
N SER A 17 -3.85 5.20 30.52
CA SER A 17 -2.57 4.49 30.64
C SER A 17 -1.79 4.63 29.35
N SER A 18 -0.76 5.48 29.44
CA SER A 18 0.37 5.56 28.52
C SER A 18 0.96 4.17 28.29
N SER A 19 0.80 3.63 27.08
CA SER A 19 1.62 2.53 26.59
C SER A 19 1.86 2.75 25.10
N GLY A 20 3.13 2.61 24.72
CA GLY A 20 3.74 3.20 23.54
C GLY A 20 2.95 3.02 22.25
N SER A 21 2.75 4.15 21.58
CA SER A 21 2.41 4.23 20.17
C SER A 21 3.47 3.50 19.35
N ASN A 22 3.30 2.19 19.15
CA ASN A 22 3.83 1.47 18.01
C ASN A 22 3.01 1.86 16.78
N THR A 23 2.93 3.16 16.49
CA THR A 23 2.59 3.64 15.15
C THR A 23 3.75 3.21 14.28
N ALA A 24 3.56 2.10 13.55
CA ALA A 24 4.33 1.83 12.35
C ALA A 24 4.35 3.14 11.55
N ARG A 25 5.51 3.81 11.51
CA ARG A 25 5.65 5.06 10.79
C ARG A 25 5.34 4.74 9.33
N CYS A 26 4.24 5.28 8.82
CA CYS A 26 3.86 5.17 7.42
C CYS A 26 4.38 6.42 6.68
N GLY A 27 4.77 6.27 5.42
CA GLY A 27 5.29 7.39 4.61
C GLY A 27 6.80 7.65 4.76
N PRO A 28 7.30 8.84 4.37
CA PRO A 28 8.73 9.17 4.36
C PRO A 28 9.44 8.97 5.71
N GLU A 29 8.69 9.04 6.80
CA GLU A 29 9.17 8.90 8.18
C GLU A 29 9.50 7.45 8.57
N ALA A 30 8.95 6.47 7.84
CA ALA A 30 9.29 5.04 7.95
C ALA A 30 10.77 4.78 7.65
N PHE A 31 11.36 5.66 6.86
CA PHE A 31 12.74 5.58 6.42
C PHE A 31 13.72 6.20 7.42
N GLY A 32 13.25 6.99 8.39
CA GLY A 32 14.12 7.73 9.33
C GLY A 32 14.84 6.87 10.38
N SER A 33 14.50 5.59 10.55
CA SER A 33 15.08 4.70 11.58
C SER A 33 16.16 3.75 11.05
N ASN A 34 16.46 3.77 9.75
CA ASN A 34 17.41 2.84 9.14
C ASN A 34 18.82 3.46 9.07
N SER A 35 19.87 2.76 9.53
CA SER A 35 21.22 3.31 9.75
C SER A 35 21.91 3.86 8.49
N ALA A 36 21.39 3.53 7.31
CA ALA A 36 21.82 4.09 6.04
C ALA A 36 21.34 5.54 5.81
N TYR A 37 20.29 6.01 6.49
CA TYR A 37 19.69 7.34 6.32
C TYR A 37 20.43 8.47 7.01
N GLY A 38 21.49 8.16 7.76
CA GLY A 38 22.43 9.14 8.32
C GLY A 38 23.61 9.46 7.40
N ARG A 39 23.75 8.77 6.26
CA ARG A 39 24.86 8.95 5.31
C ARG A 39 24.39 9.72 4.09
N GLY A 40 25.22 10.66 3.62
CA GLY A 40 24.95 11.38 2.38
C GLY A 40 24.95 10.43 1.19
N PHE A 41 24.08 10.68 0.20
CA PHE A 41 23.97 9.85 -1.01
C PHE A 41 25.32 9.58 -1.72
N PHE A 42 26.23 10.55 -1.68
CA PHE A 42 27.56 10.45 -2.28
C PHE A 42 28.58 9.67 -1.45
N GLU A 43 28.22 9.21 -0.24
CA GLU A 43 29.08 8.30 0.54
C GLU A 43 29.10 6.91 -0.10
N LEU A 44 30.21 6.19 0.09
CA LEU A 44 30.38 4.87 -0.51
C LEU A 44 29.28 3.91 -0.03
N GLY A 45 28.61 3.25 -0.98
CA GLY A 45 27.51 2.31 -0.72
C GLY A 45 26.19 2.91 -0.22
N ALA A 46 26.08 4.23 -0.02
CA ALA A 46 24.83 4.86 0.43
C ALA A 46 23.68 4.77 -0.60
N TYR A 47 24.01 4.57 -1.88
CA TYR A 47 23.04 4.32 -2.95
C TYR A 47 22.20 3.04 -2.77
N SER A 48 22.60 2.14 -1.86
CA SER A 48 21.84 0.91 -1.54
C SER A 48 20.39 1.17 -1.15
N ILE A 49 20.08 2.33 -0.57
CA ILE A 49 18.69 2.75 -0.29
C ILE A 49 17.86 2.86 -1.57
N ALA A 50 18.42 3.46 -2.63
CA ALA A 50 17.74 3.61 -3.91
C ALA A 50 17.46 2.24 -4.56
N LEU A 51 18.43 1.32 -4.47
CA LEU A 51 18.26 -0.06 -4.92
C LEU A 51 17.16 -0.76 -4.13
N LYS A 52 17.14 -0.60 -2.80
CA LYS A 52 16.11 -1.20 -1.96
C LYS A 52 14.72 -0.69 -2.30
N ARG A 53 14.56 0.60 -2.62
CA ARG A 53 13.29 1.16 -3.12
C ARG A 53 12.86 0.47 -4.41
N CYS A 54 13.78 0.26 -5.35
CA CYS A 54 13.49 -0.45 -6.59
C CYS A 54 12.98 -1.87 -6.32
N GLU A 55 13.61 -2.63 -5.43
CA GLU A 55 13.17 -3.98 -5.06
C GLU A 55 11.80 -3.99 -4.36
N ASN A 56 11.60 -3.09 -3.39
CA ASN A 56 10.37 -3.03 -2.60
C ASN A 56 9.14 -2.73 -3.46
N GLY A 57 9.30 -2.10 -4.62
CA GLY A 57 8.21 -1.85 -5.56
C GLY A 57 7.48 -3.12 -6.01
N HIS A 58 8.17 -4.25 -6.10
CA HIS A 58 7.55 -5.55 -6.37
C HIS A 58 6.55 -5.93 -5.26
N ASP A 59 6.99 -5.86 -4.01
CA ASP A 59 6.18 -6.29 -2.86
C ASP A 59 5.00 -5.33 -2.63
N LEU A 60 5.20 -4.04 -2.86
CA LEU A 60 4.11 -3.05 -2.85
C LEU A 60 3.05 -3.34 -3.92
N ALA A 61 3.46 -3.78 -5.12
CA ALA A 61 2.52 -4.17 -6.17
C ALA A 61 1.78 -5.48 -5.83
N GLN A 62 2.40 -6.41 -5.10
CA GLN A 62 1.71 -7.58 -4.55
C GLN A 62 0.69 -7.18 -3.48
N GLN A 63 1.08 -6.35 -2.51
CA GLN A 63 0.15 -5.87 -1.47
C GLN A 63 -1.05 -5.13 -2.06
N LEU A 64 -0.84 -4.34 -3.12
CA LEU A 64 -1.93 -3.69 -3.84
C LEU A 64 -2.88 -4.70 -4.50
N ALA A 65 -2.35 -5.78 -5.08
CA ALA A 65 -3.15 -6.83 -5.68
C ALA A 65 -3.95 -7.61 -4.62
N ASP A 66 -3.33 -7.91 -3.49
CA ASP A 66 -3.97 -8.62 -2.37
C ASP A 66 -5.13 -7.80 -1.79
N MET A 67 -4.94 -6.49 -1.61
CA MET A 67 -6.02 -5.59 -1.18
C MET A 67 -7.21 -5.62 -2.15
N PHE A 68 -6.97 -5.63 -3.47
CA PHE A 68 -8.07 -5.71 -4.44
C PHE A 68 -8.71 -7.10 -4.49
N GLU A 69 -7.96 -8.17 -4.22
CA GLU A 69 -8.49 -9.53 -4.11
C GLU A 69 -9.41 -9.67 -2.88
N GLU A 70 -9.01 -9.12 -1.74
CA GLU A 70 -9.88 -8.98 -0.56
C GLU A 70 -11.15 -8.19 -0.89
N ARG A 71 -11.01 -7.07 -1.60
CA ARG A 71 -12.17 -6.28 -2.04
C ARG A 71 -13.09 -7.09 -2.95
N ALA A 72 -12.56 -7.80 -3.95
CA ALA A 72 -13.36 -8.61 -4.85
C ALA A 72 -14.12 -9.73 -4.11
N GLN A 73 -13.49 -10.33 -3.09
CA GLN A 73 -14.11 -11.35 -2.26
C GLN A 73 -15.25 -10.80 -1.39
N LEU A 74 -15.13 -9.58 -0.86
CA LEU A 74 -16.22 -8.91 -0.14
C LEU A 74 -17.44 -8.73 -1.05
N GLU A 75 -17.23 -8.26 -2.28
CA GLU A 75 -18.31 -8.07 -3.26
C GLU A 75 -18.99 -9.39 -3.64
N SER A 76 -18.20 -10.44 -3.90
CA SER A 76 -18.70 -11.78 -4.20
C SER A 76 -19.54 -12.35 -3.05
N THR A 77 -19.08 -12.17 -1.82
CA THR A 77 -19.76 -12.64 -0.62
C THR A 77 -21.10 -11.94 -0.44
N TYR A 78 -21.13 -10.61 -0.58
CA TYR A 78 -22.37 -9.83 -0.49
C TYR A 78 -23.38 -10.23 -1.55
N ALA A 79 -22.95 -10.35 -2.82
CA ALA A 79 -23.79 -10.78 -3.92
C ALA A 79 -24.38 -12.19 -3.69
N THR A 80 -23.57 -13.13 -3.20
CA THR A 80 -24.01 -14.50 -2.91
C THR A 80 -25.07 -14.53 -1.81
N GLN A 81 -24.86 -13.77 -0.73
CA GLN A 81 -25.82 -13.68 0.36
C GLN A 81 -27.14 -13.03 -0.07
N LEU A 82 -27.07 -11.97 -0.89
CA LEU A 82 -28.26 -11.32 -1.45
C LEU A 82 -29.08 -12.25 -2.34
N ARG A 83 -28.43 -13.04 -3.23
CA ARG A 83 -29.14 -14.03 -4.06
C ARG A 83 -29.82 -15.10 -3.21
N ALA A 84 -29.11 -15.62 -2.20
CA ALA A 84 -29.65 -16.62 -1.30
C ALA A 84 -30.88 -16.09 -0.52
N TRP A 85 -30.79 -14.85 -0.03
CA TRP A 85 -31.91 -14.16 0.63
C TRP A 85 -33.10 -13.97 -0.30
N SER A 86 -32.88 -13.42 -1.51
CA SER A 86 -33.91 -13.19 -2.51
C SER A 86 -34.64 -14.50 -2.88
N HIS A 87 -33.88 -15.55 -3.22
CA HIS A 87 -34.44 -16.85 -3.61
C HIS A 87 -35.23 -17.52 -2.48
N ARG A 88 -34.76 -17.39 -1.23
CA ARG A 88 -35.50 -17.88 -0.06
C ARG A 88 -36.85 -17.18 0.07
N TRP A 89 -36.88 -15.85 -0.01
CA TRP A 89 -38.12 -15.10 0.16
C TRP A 89 -39.10 -15.32 -0.99
N TYR A 90 -38.63 -15.49 -2.23
CA TYR A 90 -39.50 -15.91 -3.33
C TYR A 90 -40.19 -17.24 -3.06
N LYS A 91 -39.45 -18.24 -2.56
CA LYS A 91 -40.04 -19.54 -2.19
C LYS A 91 -41.08 -19.42 -1.08
N GLU A 92 -40.83 -18.56 -0.10
CA GLU A 92 -41.76 -18.30 1.00
C GLU A 92 -43.02 -17.59 0.51
N LEU A 93 -42.88 -16.55 -0.32
CA LEU A 93 -43.99 -15.79 -0.89
C LEU A 93 -44.85 -16.61 -1.85
N THR A 94 -44.24 -17.55 -2.59
CA THR A 94 -44.98 -18.50 -3.43
C THR A 94 -45.94 -19.35 -2.59
N ARG A 95 -45.58 -19.67 -1.34
CA ARG A 95 -46.38 -20.48 -0.42
C ARG A 95 -47.23 -19.64 0.54
N SER A 96 -47.06 -18.32 0.55
CA SER A 96 -47.78 -17.46 1.47
C SER A 96 -49.25 -17.34 1.07
N GLN A 97 -50.10 -17.08 2.07
CA GLN A 97 -51.50 -16.71 1.87
C GLN A 97 -51.66 -15.25 1.45
N GLU A 98 -50.57 -14.49 1.32
CA GLU A 98 -50.60 -13.11 0.84
C GLU A 98 -50.99 -13.09 -0.65
N TYR A 99 -51.80 -12.11 -1.04
CA TYR A 99 -52.39 -12.00 -2.36
C TYR A 99 -52.44 -10.54 -2.85
N GLY A 100 -53.00 -10.36 -4.05
CA GLY A 100 -53.32 -9.04 -4.56
C GLY A 100 -52.11 -8.14 -4.79
N THR A 101 -52.35 -6.84 -4.73
CA THR A 101 -51.35 -5.81 -5.00
C THR A 101 -50.25 -5.77 -3.93
N ASN A 102 -50.57 -6.08 -2.67
CA ASN A 102 -49.57 -6.14 -1.60
C ASN A 102 -48.54 -7.26 -1.84
N LYS A 103 -48.98 -8.45 -2.27
CA LYS A 103 -48.06 -9.56 -2.62
C LYS A 103 -47.07 -9.14 -3.71
N ILE A 104 -47.54 -8.44 -4.75
CA ILE A 104 -46.70 -7.98 -5.87
C ILE A 104 -45.59 -7.03 -5.36
N VAL A 105 -45.91 -6.10 -4.47
CA VAL A 105 -44.92 -5.20 -3.87
C VAL A 105 -43.89 -5.97 -3.05
N TRP A 106 -44.33 -6.95 -2.25
CA TRP A 106 -43.43 -7.76 -1.43
C TRP A 106 -42.50 -8.63 -2.30
N GLU A 107 -43.03 -9.26 -3.35
CA GLU A 107 -42.21 -9.99 -4.33
C GLU A 107 -41.19 -9.07 -5.01
N GLN A 108 -41.60 -7.88 -5.41
CA GLN A 108 -40.71 -6.89 -6.00
C GLN A 108 -39.64 -6.40 -5.00
N ALA A 109 -39.94 -6.35 -3.70
CA ALA A 109 -38.95 -6.05 -2.65
C ALA A 109 -37.91 -7.17 -2.49
N ALA A 110 -38.31 -8.44 -2.61
CA ALA A 110 -37.36 -9.55 -2.63
C ALA A 110 -36.48 -9.51 -3.90
N LYS A 111 -37.08 -9.16 -5.05
CA LYS A 111 -36.40 -9.03 -6.35
C LYS A 111 -35.22 -8.08 -6.35
N THR A 112 -35.32 -6.96 -5.62
CA THR A 112 -34.22 -5.97 -5.58
C THR A 112 -32.92 -6.58 -5.06
N GLY A 113 -32.99 -7.63 -4.23
CA GLY A 113 -31.81 -8.35 -3.77
C GLY A 113 -31.06 -9.06 -4.90
N GLU A 114 -31.77 -9.67 -5.84
CA GLU A 114 -31.15 -10.33 -7.00
C GLU A 114 -30.50 -9.30 -7.94
N GLN A 115 -31.21 -8.21 -8.23
CA GLN A 115 -30.70 -7.13 -9.08
C GLN A 115 -29.46 -6.45 -8.46
N MET A 116 -29.46 -6.22 -7.14
CA MET A 116 -28.30 -5.72 -6.42
C MET A 116 -27.14 -6.71 -6.45
N ALA A 117 -27.42 -8.01 -6.29
CA ALA A 117 -26.39 -9.03 -6.36
C ALA A 117 -25.69 -9.09 -7.73
N ASP A 118 -26.41 -8.84 -8.82
CA ASP A 118 -25.83 -8.78 -10.16
C ASP A 118 -24.81 -7.65 -10.29
N VAL A 119 -25.15 -6.46 -9.78
CA VAL A 119 -24.24 -5.30 -9.76
C VAL A 119 -22.94 -5.61 -9.01
N HIS A 120 -23.06 -6.16 -7.80
CA HIS A 120 -21.89 -6.50 -6.99
C HIS A 120 -21.10 -7.69 -7.56
N SER A 121 -21.76 -8.63 -8.24
CA SER A 121 -21.07 -9.71 -8.95
C SER A 121 -20.25 -9.19 -10.12
N ILE A 122 -20.80 -8.27 -10.92
CA ILE A 122 -20.08 -7.63 -12.04
C ILE A 122 -18.85 -6.88 -11.52
N LEU A 123 -18.97 -6.15 -10.40
CA LEU A 123 -17.84 -5.47 -9.78
C LEU A 123 -16.76 -6.47 -9.32
N SER A 124 -17.16 -7.54 -8.62
CA SER A 124 -16.24 -8.60 -8.17
C SER A 124 -15.48 -9.25 -9.34
N ILE A 125 -16.20 -9.57 -10.42
CA ILE A 125 -15.64 -10.15 -11.64
C ILE A 125 -14.69 -9.16 -12.32
N SER A 126 -15.08 -7.90 -12.46
CA SER A 126 -14.23 -6.86 -13.08
C SER A 126 -12.91 -6.66 -12.33
N LEU A 127 -12.94 -6.72 -11.00
CA LEU A 127 -11.72 -6.70 -10.18
C LEU A 127 -10.88 -7.96 -10.42
N SER A 128 -11.49 -9.14 -10.37
CA SER A 128 -10.81 -10.44 -10.43
C SER A 128 -10.26 -10.80 -11.80
N GLU A 129 -10.93 -10.38 -12.87
CA GLU A 129 -10.63 -10.78 -14.25
C GLU A 129 -9.95 -9.67 -15.07
N SER A 130 -10.02 -8.40 -14.64
CA SER A 130 -9.36 -7.28 -15.34
C SER A 130 -8.30 -6.59 -14.49
N LEU A 131 -8.70 -5.93 -13.40
CA LEU A 131 -7.81 -5.04 -12.64
C LEU A 131 -6.64 -5.81 -11.99
N ILE A 132 -6.95 -6.89 -11.25
CA ILE A 132 -5.95 -7.68 -10.53
C ILE A 132 -4.99 -8.39 -11.49
N PRO A 133 -5.44 -9.07 -12.57
CA PRO A 133 -4.55 -9.67 -13.56
C PRO A 133 -3.63 -8.65 -14.23
N LYS A 134 -4.14 -7.47 -14.61
CA LYS A 134 -3.33 -6.38 -15.19
C LYS A 134 -2.22 -5.94 -14.24
N LEU A 135 -2.52 -5.75 -12.96
CA LEU A 135 -1.53 -5.41 -11.92
C LEU A 135 -0.49 -6.51 -11.71
N ARG A 136 -0.92 -7.78 -11.60
CA ARG A 136 -0.01 -8.94 -11.46
C ARG A 136 0.89 -9.10 -12.68
N GLN A 137 0.36 -8.89 -13.88
CA GLN A 137 1.11 -8.96 -15.13
C GLN A 137 2.13 -7.83 -15.23
N TRP A 138 1.74 -6.58 -14.97
CA TRP A 138 2.67 -5.45 -14.95
C TRP A 138 3.82 -5.68 -13.95
N ARG A 139 3.51 -6.20 -12.76
CA ARG A 139 4.54 -6.56 -11.76
C ARG A 139 5.49 -7.63 -12.30
N LYS A 140 4.97 -8.70 -12.91
CA LYS A 140 5.79 -9.77 -13.49
C LYS A 140 6.74 -9.24 -14.57
N ASP A 141 6.25 -8.35 -15.42
CA ASP A 141 7.01 -7.79 -16.54
C ASP A 141 8.07 -6.80 -16.09
N ARG A 142 7.76 -5.96 -15.09
CA ARG A 142 8.70 -4.94 -14.58
C ARG A 142 9.74 -5.49 -13.60
N TYR A 143 9.42 -6.57 -12.90
CA TYR A 143 10.28 -7.16 -11.89
C TYR A 143 10.76 -8.56 -12.28
N GLU A 144 11.42 -8.66 -13.44
CA GLU A 144 11.99 -9.91 -13.91
C GLU A 144 13.12 -10.39 -12.98
N LYS A 145 12.99 -11.61 -12.47
CA LYS A 145 14.00 -12.24 -11.62
C LYS A 145 15.12 -12.83 -12.47
N SER A 146 16.36 -12.67 -11.99
CA SER A 146 17.45 -13.58 -12.31
C SER A 146 17.45 -14.74 -11.29
N LEU A 147 18.62 -15.19 -10.80
CA LEU A 147 18.72 -16.30 -9.84
C LEU A 147 18.24 -15.92 -8.41
N MET A 148 18.62 -14.76 -7.90
CA MET A 148 18.24 -14.29 -6.54
C MET A 148 17.84 -12.81 -6.45
N GLN A 149 18.06 -12.03 -7.51
CA GLN A 149 17.82 -10.58 -7.53
C GLN A 149 17.03 -10.18 -8.79
N TYR A 150 16.35 -9.04 -8.73
CA TYR A 150 15.71 -8.45 -9.91
C TYR A 150 16.76 -7.93 -10.88
N LYS A 151 16.61 -8.24 -12.18
CA LYS A 151 17.60 -7.90 -13.20
C LYS A 151 17.91 -6.41 -13.22
N LYS A 152 16.87 -5.56 -13.18
CA LYS A 152 17.02 -4.11 -13.21
C LYS A 152 17.75 -3.56 -11.98
N THR A 153 17.47 -4.09 -10.79
CA THR A 153 18.19 -3.69 -9.57
C THR A 153 19.67 -4.06 -9.66
N LYS A 154 19.99 -5.26 -10.17
CA LYS A 154 21.38 -5.71 -10.35
C LYS A 154 22.13 -4.85 -11.38
N GLU A 155 21.46 -4.41 -12.45
CA GLU A 155 22.03 -3.46 -13.41
C GLU A 155 22.37 -2.13 -12.74
N PHE A 156 21.45 -1.54 -11.99
CA PHE A 156 21.71 -0.30 -11.25
C PHE A 156 22.83 -0.45 -10.21
N GLU A 157 22.88 -1.57 -9.50
CA GLU A 157 23.94 -1.87 -8.54
C GLU A 157 25.32 -1.85 -9.22
N LYS A 158 25.45 -2.53 -10.36
CA LYS A 158 26.69 -2.54 -11.14
C LYS A 158 27.07 -1.14 -11.59
N GLU A 159 26.12 -0.36 -12.10
CA GLU A 159 26.38 1.01 -12.57
C GLU A 159 26.81 1.95 -11.44
N PHE A 160 26.19 1.85 -10.26
CA PHE A 160 26.65 2.59 -9.09
C PHE A 160 28.06 2.17 -8.65
N LEU A 161 28.37 0.86 -8.62
CA LEU A 161 29.71 0.37 -8.33
C LEU A 161 30.74 0.93 -9.31
N ASP A 162 30.42 0.94 -10.61
CA ASP A 162 31.28 1.48 -11.66
C ASP A 162 31.47 3.00 -11.50
N ALA A 163 30.40 3.75 -11.17
CA ALA A 163 30.46 5.18 -10.89
C ALA A 163 31.30 5.51 -9.63
N GLN A 164 31.22 4.68 -8.58
CA GLN A 164 32.00 4.87 -7.34
C GLN A 164 33.45 4.37 -7.45
N LYS A 165 33.78 3.49 -8.41
CA LYS A 165 35.06 2.76 -8.45
C LYS A 165 36.30 3.65 -8.37
N SER A 166 36.34 4.71 -9.17
CA SER A 166 37.49 5.63 -9.19
C SER A 166 37.56 6.49 -7.94
N TRP A 167 36.41 6.88 -7.38
CA TRP A 167 36.30 7.67 -6.17
C TRP A 167 36.68 6.85 -4.93
N SER A 168 36.25 5.59 -4.85
CA SER A 168 36.61 4.66 -3.78
C SER A 168 38.13 4.50 -3.67
N LYS A 169 38.81 4.23 -4.79
CA LYS A 169 40.28 4.12 -4.81
C LYS A 169 40.99 5.41 -4.36
N LEU A 170 40.42 6.57 -4.68
CA LEU A 170 40.97 7.84 -4.24
C LEU A 170 40.77 8.01 -2.72
N LEU A 171 39.58 7.68 -2.19
CA LEU A 171 39.32 7.74 -0.76
C LEU A 171 40.25 6.81 0.04
N ASP A 172 40.57 5.62 -0.50
CA ASP A 172 41.56 4.71 0.10
C ASP A 172 42.94 5.38 0.16
N ARG A 173 43.40 5.98 -0.96
CA ARG A 173 44.68 6.76 -0.99
C ARG A 173 44.68 7.94 -0.03
N ILE A 174 43.57 8.67 0.09
CA ILE A 174 43.40 9.77 1.05
C ILE A 174 43.54 9.25 2.48
N SER A 175 42.92 8.11 2.78
CA SER A 175 42.98 7.46 4.10
C SER A 175 44.41 7.01 4.45
N GLU A 176 45.12 6.40 3.49
CA GLU A 176 46.53 6.01 3.63
C GLU A 176 47.43 7.23 3.90
N CYS A 177 47.32 8.29 3.10
CA CYS A 177 48.12 9.51 3.27
C CYS A 177 47.83 10.22 4.59
N LYS A 178 46.55 10.25 5.01
CA LYS A 178 46.14 10.78 6.32
C LYS A 178 46.78 10.01 7.47
N THR A 179 46.77 8.68 7.37
CA THR A 179 47.35 7.79 8.39
C THR A 179 48.87 7.97 8.47
N ALA A 180 49.54 8.08 7.32
CA ALA A 180 50.97 8.36 7.25
C ALA A 180 51.31 9.72 7.90
N TYR A 181 50.55 10.77 7.58
CA TYR A 181 50.70 12.10 8.18
C TYR A 181 50.52 12.08 9.71
N TYR A 182 49.47 11.42 10.21
CA TYR A 182 49.23 11.31 11.65
C TYR A 182 50.32 10.50 12.37
N THR A 183 50.84 9.47 11.71
CA THR A 183 51.96 8.68 12.22
C THR A 183 53.24 9.52 12.29
N ALA A 184 53.55 10.30 11.25
CA ALA A 184 54.69 11.23 11.26
C ALA A 184 54.57 12.28 12.38
N CYS A 185 53.38 12.85 12.59
CA CYS A 185 53.12 13.79 13.70
C CYS A 185 53.37 13.15 15.07
N LYS A 186 52.90 11.91 15.28
CA LYS A 186 53.14 11.17 16.53
C LYS A 186 54.62 10.86 16.74
N THR A 187 55.32 10.44 15.69
CA THR A 187 56.76 10.12 15.74
C THR A 187 57.61 11.35 16.02
N ALA A 188 57.31 12.48 15.38
CA ALA A 188 58.02 13.73 15.62
C ALA A 188 57.84 14.21 17.06
N LYS A 189 56.61 14.15 17.61
CA LYS A 189 56.37 14.47 19.01
C LYS A 189 57.22 13.61 19.96
N LEU A 190 57.28 12.31 19.72
CA LEU A 190 58.12 11.40 20.52
C LEU A 190 59.62 11.71 20.37
N ALA A 191 60.07 12.11 19.17
CA ALA A 191 61.46 12.49 18.92
C ALA A 191 61.83 13.82 19.60
N ASP A 192 60.92 14.80 19.57
CA ASP A 192 61.08 16.10 20.27
C ASP A 192 61.15 15.89 21.80
N ASP A 193 60.25 15.06 22.35
CA ASP A 193 60.26 14.70 23.77
C ASP A 193 61.58 14.01 24.16
N ALA A 194 62.09 13.10 23.31
CA ALA A 194 63.35 12.40 23.51
C ALA A 194 64.59 13.32 23.39
N GLU A 195 64.55 14.32 22.49
CA GLU A 195 65.57 15.36 22.36
C GLU A 195 65.65 16.21 23.64
N HIS A 196 64.50 16.59 24.20
CA HIS A 196 64.43 17.44 25.39
C HIS A 196 65.05 16.77 26.64
N ILE A 197 64.91 15.46 26.78
CA ILE A 197 65.46 14.69 27.92
C ILE A 197 66.85 14.12 27.66
N ALA A 198 67.46 14.40 26.50
CA ALA A 198 68.72 13.77 26.09
C ALA A 198 69.95 14.24 26.92
N PRO A 199 70.82 13.31 27.35
CA PRO A 199 72.10 13.64 27.98
C PRO A 199 73.00 14.47 27.06
N ALA A 200 73.82 15.35 27.63
CA ALA A 200 74.64 16.33 26.88
C ALA A 200 75.48 15.71 25.75
N GLU A 201 76.07 14.54 25.98
CA GLU A 201 76.90 13.81 25.02
C GLU A 201 76.12 13.27 23.80
N GLN A 202 74.81 13.04 23.95
CA GLN A 202 73.95 12.48 22.91
C GLN A 202 73.00 13.53 22.29
N ARG A 203 72.98 14.77 22.79
CA ARG A 203 72.05 15.82 22.34
C ARG A 203 72.02 16.02 20.84
N LYS A 204 73.18 16.09 20.19
CA LYS A 204 73.28 16.26 18.73
C LYS A 204 72.56 15.13 17.97
N LYS A 205 72.74 13.89 18.41
CA LYS A 205 72.11 12.71 17.78
C LYS A 205 70.58 12.74 17.89
N TYR A 206 70.04 13.16 19.04
CA TYR A 206 68.59 13.27 19.21
C TYR A 206 68.02 14.49 18.47
N ALA A 207 68.75 15.60 18.43
CA ALA A 207 68.39 16.78 17.63
C ALA A 207 68.31 16.45 16.13
N ASP A 208 69.31 15.74 15.58
CA ASP A 208 69.29 15.30 14.17
C ASP A 208 68.09 14.38 13.89
N LYS A 209 67.77 13.46 14.81
CA LYS A 209 66.61 12.57 14.69
C LYS A 209 65.28 13.32 14.74
N ALA A 210 65.16 14.29 15.65
CA ALA A 210 63.97 15.11 15.76
C ALA A 210 63.80 16.00 14.51
N GLU A 211 64.88 16.54 13.96
CA GLU A 211 64.84 17.29 12.71
C GLU A 211 64.37 16.42 11.53
N VAL A 212 64.88 15.19 11.39
CA VAL A 212 64.41 14.24 10.37
C VAL A 212 62.92 13.94 10.55
N ALA A 213 62.47 13.70 11.78
CA ALA A 213 61.05 13.43 12.05
C ALA A 213 60.15 14.65 11.74
N ARG A 214 60.62 15.87 12.01
CA ARG A 214 59.93 17.11 11.63
C ARG A 214 59.84 17.28 10.11
N ARG A 215 60.92 17.03 9.36
CA ARG A 215 60.90 17.05 7.88
C ARG A 215 59.92 16.02 7.29
N GLU A 216 59.77 14.87 7.94
CA GLU A 216 58.81 13.84 7.51
C GLU A 216 57.34 14.29 7.68
N ILE A 217 57.04 15.14 8.68
CA ILE A 217 55.71 15.79 8.79
C ILE A 217 55.42 16.61 7.53
N ASP A 218 56.33 17.48 7.11
CA ASP A 218 56.11 18.36 5.96
C ASP A 218 55.98 17.57 4.65
N SER A 219 56.79 16.53 4.49
CA SER A 219 56.73 15.58 3.37
C SER A 219 55.36 14.88 3.28
N THR A 220 54.92 14.26 4.39
CA THR A 220 53.64 13.52 4.44
C THR A 220 52.44 14.46 4.35
N LYS A 221 52.51 15.66 4.93
CA LYS A 221 51.48 16.71 4.81
C LYS A 221 51.31 17.16 3.37
N THR A 222 52.41 17.40 2.65
CA THR A 222 52.38 17.80 1.24
C THR A 222 51.71 16.74 0.37
N LYS A 223 52.09 15.46 0.55
CA LYS A 223 51.47 14.32 -0.13
C LYS A 223 49.98 14.22 0.19
N TYR A 224 49.59 14.33 1.46
CA TYR A 224 48.18 14.29 1.86
C TYR A 224 47.37 15.43 1.22
N GLN A 225 47.89 16.66 1.24
CA GLN A 225 47.23 17.80 0.63
C GLN A 225 47.08 17.66 -0.90
N GLN A 226 48.08 17.06 -1.56
CA GLN A 226 48.03 16.77 -2.99
C GLN A 226 46.88 15.81 -3.32
N VAL A 227 46.77 14.68 -2.63
CA VAL A 227 45.68 13.71 -2.88
C VAL A 227 44.31 14.29 -2.51
N ILE A 228 44.22 15.16 -1.50
CA ILE A 228 42.98 15.91 -1.21
C ILE A 228 42.59 16.84 -2.37
N ASN A 229 43.55 17.50 -3.02
CA ASN A 229 43.29 18.35 -4.17
C ASN A 229 42.88 17.55 -5.41
N GLU A 230 43.52 16.39 -5.67
CA GLU A 230 43.05 15.42 -6.67
C GLU A 230 41.56 15.06 -6.44
N GLY A 231 41.16 14.91 -5.18
CA GLY A 231 39.75 14.66 -4.83
C GLY A 231 38.81 15.83 -5.12
N LYS A 232 39.25 17.06 -4.91
CA LYS A 232 38.45 18.24 -5.29
C LYS A 232 38.23 18.29 -6.80
N GLU A 233 39.24 17.92 -7.59
CA GLU A 233 39.18 17.90 -9.05
C GLU A 233 38.34 16.75 -9.60
N GLN A 234 38.40 15.57 -8.98
CA GLN A 234 37.64 14.38 -9.41
C GLN A 234 36.17 14.42 -8.97
N ARG A 235 35.85 15.11 -7.86
CA ARG A 235 34.51 15.13 -7.25
C ARG A 235 33.38 15.47 -8.23
N PRO A 236 33.45 16.52 -9.09
CA PRO A 236 32.36 16.85 -10.01
C PRO A 236 32.01 15.70 -10.96
N ARG A 237 33.03 14.98 -11.47
CA ARG A 237 32.82 13.84 -12.36
C ARG A 237 32.19 12.65 -11.63
N TYR A 238 32.61 12.42 -10.38
CA TYR A 238 32.01 11.42 -9.52
C TYR A 238 30.53 11.72 -9.23
N GLU A 239 30.22 12.95 -8.80
CA GLU A 239 28.86 13.36 -8.50
C GLU A 239 27.95 13.28 -9.72
N LEU A 240 28.43 13.69 -10.90
CA LEU A 240 27.68 13.58 -12.15
C LEU A 240 27.35 12.12 -12.47
N ALA A 241 28.34 11.23 -12.47
CA ALA A 241 28.12 9.82 -12.76
C ALA A 241 27.11 9.18 -11.78
N MET A 242 27.22 9.49 -10.48
CA MET A 242 26.26 9.01 -9.47
C MET A 242 24.83 9.52 -9.71
N LYS A 243 24.69 10.80 -10.10
CA LYS A 243 23.39 11.41 -10.42
C LYS A 243 22.74 10.76 -11.64
N GLU A 244 23.51 10.48 -12.70
CA GLU A 244 23.01 9.83 -13.91
C GLU A 244 22.46 8.43 -13.66
N VAL A 245 23.09 7.65 -12.77
CA VAL A 245 22.51 6.36 -12.34
C VAL A 245 21.26 6.59 -11.49
N PHE A 246 21.31 7.52 -10.54
CA PHE A 246 20.18 7.83 -9.66
C PHE A 246 18.93 8.29 -10.42
N GLU A 247 19.07 9.15 -11.41
CA GLU A 247 17.97 9.59 -12.27
C GLU A 247 17.28 8.43 -12.99
N ARG A 248 18.01 7.39 -13.38
CA ARG A 248 17.42 6.18 -13.95
C ARG A 248 16.68 5.34 -12.92
N THR A 249 17.14 5.31 -11.66
CA THR A 249 16.35 4.72 -10.56
C THR A 249 15.08 5.52 -10.23
N GLN A 250 15.12 6.85 -10.42
CA GLN A 250 13.95 7.72 -10.27
C GLN A 250 12.95 7.48 -11.40
N ALA A 251 13.41 7.36 -12.65
CA ALA A 251 12.57 7.04 -13.80
C ALA A 251 11.87 5.69 -13.62
N PHE A 252 12.61 4.68 -13.16
CA PHE A 252 12.04 3.36 -12.85
C PHE A 252 10.95 3.42 -11.77
N GLU A 253 11.18 4.18 -10.69
CA GLU A 253 10.15 4.38 -9.66
C GLU A 253 8.95 5.17 -10.19
N LYS A 254 9.17 6.14 -11.08
CA LYS A 254 8.09 6.93 -11.69
C LYS A 254 7.13 6.02 -12.47
N GLU A 255 7.63 5.05 -13.22
CA GLU A 255 6.78 4.08 -13.93
C GLU A 255 5.85 3.32 -12.97
N ARG A 256 6.33 2.92 -11.79
CA ARG A 256 5.51 2.27 -10.77
C ARG A 256 4.43 3.20 -10.24
N LEU A 257 4.79 4.44 -9.92
CA LEU A 257 3.87 5.43 -9.38
C LEU A 257 2.78 5.82 -10.39
N ASP A 258 3.14 5.99 -11.66
CA ASP A 258 2.19 6.26 -12.74
C ASP A 258 1.23 5.07 -12.93
N PHE A 259 1.76 3.84 -12.96
CA PHE A 259 0.92 2.65 -13.08
C PHE A 259 -0.03 2.46 -11.89
N PHE A 260 0.42 2.77 -10.67
CA PHE A 260 -0.44 2.75 -9.48
C PHE A 260 -1.56 3.77 -9.60
N LYS A 261 -1.24 4.99 -10.06
CA LYS A 261 -2.25 6.02 -10.32
C LYS A 261 -3.29 5.56 -11.33
N GLU A 262 -2.86 4.98 -12.45
CA GLU A 262 -3.77 4.41 -13.45
C GLU A 262 -4.65 3.29 -12.88
N THR A 263 -4.09 2.45 -12.02
CA THR A 263 -4.82 1.38 -11.33
C THR A 263 -5.90 1.96 -10.40
N TYR A 264 -5.61 3.03 -9.67
CA TYR A 264 -6.59 3.71 -8.83
C TYR A 264 -7.68 4.40 -9.65
N ASP A 265 -7.33 5.02 -10.78
CA ASP A 265 -8.30 5.62 -11.70
C ASP A 265 -9.22 4.57 -12.34
N GLU A 266 -8.68 3.40 -12.71
CA GLU A 266 -9.47 2.28 -13.22
C GLU A 266 -10.42 1.75 -12.15
N TYR A 267 -9.94 1.61 -10.92
CA TYR A 267 -10.77 1.21 -9.79
C TYR A 267 -11.92 2.19 -9.51
N LEU A 268 -11.66 3.50 -9.57
CA LEU A 268 -12.71 4.52 -9.42
C LEU A 268 -13.81 4.34 -10.47
N LYS A 269 -13.44 4.13 -11.74
CA LYS A 269 -14.41 3.88 -12.82
C LYS A 269 -15.27 2.64 -12.57
N LEU A 270 -14.67 1.57 -12.03
CA LEU A 270 -15.43 0.37 -11.65
C LEU A 270 -16.47 0.68 -10.56
N LEU A 271 -16.13 1.53 -9.59
CA LEU A 271 -17.08 1.96 -8.55
C LEU A 271 -18.20 2.84 -9.12
N GLU A 272 -17.90 3.75 -10.04
CA GLU A 272 -18.89 4.61 -10.71
C GLU A 272 -19.90 3.76 -11.51
N ILE A 273 -19.41 2.76 -12.26
CA ILE A 273 -20.24 1.80 -13.01
C ILE A 273 -21.10 0.95 -12.06
N ALA A 274 -20.62 0.65 -10.86
CA ALA A 274 -21.35 -0.12 -9.85
C ALA A 274 -22.36 0.73 -9.05
N THR A 275 -22.39 2.05 -9.20
CA THR A 275 -23.21 2.95 -8.37
C THR A 275 -24.08 3.93 -9.16
N LEU A 276 -23.47 4.87 -9.90
CA LEU A 276 -24.16 6.03 -10.48
C LEU A 276 -24.73 5.72 -11.87
N ASP A 277 -23.95 5.03 -12.70
CA ASP A 277 -24.31 4.79 -14.11
C ASP A 277 -24.89 3.41 -14.36
N ASN A 278 -25.19 2.68 -13.29
CA ASN A 278 -25.65 1.32 -13.41
C ASN A 278 -27.11 1.22 -13.90
N LEU A 279 -27.30 0.68 -15.10
CA LEU A 279 -28.63 0.46 -15.68
C LEU A 279 -29.47 -0.54 -14.87
N ILE A 280 -28.84 -1.51 -14.21
CA ILE A 280 -29.55 -2.49 -13.36
C ILE A 280 -30.12 -1.77 -12.14
N LEU A 281 -29.35 -0.90 -11.49
CA LEU A 281 -29.84 -0.12 -10.34
C LEU A 281 -30.97 0.84 -10.75
N LYS A 282 -30.82 1.54 -11.87
CA LYS A 282 -31.87 2.43 -12.40
C LYS A 282 -33.16 1.66 -12.65
N LYS A 283 -33.07 0.55 -13.39
CA LYS A 283 -34.22 -0.32 -13.66
C LYS A 283 -34.83 -0.91 -12.37
N MET A 284 -34.00 -1.36 -11.43
CA MET A 284 -34.45 -1.88 -10.13
C MET A 284 -35.29 -0.84 -9.39
N ILE A 285 -34.83 0.41 -9.33
CA ILE A 285 -35.54 1.51 -8.68
C ILE A 285 -36.86 1.81 -9.40
N ASP A 286 -36.85 1.85 -10.73
CA ASP A 286 -38.04 2.14 -11.53
C ASP A 286 -39.09 1.02 -11.42
N ASP A 287 -38.67 -0.25 -11.51
CA ASP A 287 -39.54 -1.42 -11.30
C ASP A 287 -40.17 -1.40 -9.89
N TYR A 288 -39.39 -1.04 -8.86
CA TYR A 288 -39.88 -0.94 -7.48
C TYR A 288 -40.86 0.22 -7.27
N LYS A 289 -40.59 1.39 -7.88
CA LYS A 289 -41.54 2.50 -7.89
C LYS A 289 -42.84 2.14 -8.61
N ALA A 290 -42.74 1.41 -9.72
CA ALA A 290 -43.90 0.94 -10.46
C ALA A 290 -44.75 -0.02 -9.61
N SER A 291 -44.15 -0.97 -8.88
CA SER A 291 -44.90 -1.86 -7.99
C SER A 291 -45.59 -1.10 -6.85
N LEU A 292 -44.92 -0.10 -6.27
CA LEU A 292 -45.54 0.77 -5.26
C LEU A 292 -46.72 1.58 -5.82
N SER A 293 -46.63 2.04 -7.07
CA SER A 293 -47.71 2.82 -7.69
C SER A 293 -49.01 2.03 -7.92
N ILE A 294 -48.91 0.71 -8.08
CA ILE A 294 -50.06 -0.18 -8.24
C ILE A 294 -50.58 -0.74 -6.90
N HIS A 295 -49.89 -0.48 -5.79
CA HIS A 295 -50.29 -0.94 -4.47
C HIS A 295 -51.60 -0.29 -4.04
N ASN A 296 -52.65 -1.09 -3.89
CA ASN A 296 -53.99 -0.63 -3.61
C ASN A 296 -54.68 -1.52 -2.55
N PRO A 297 -54.56 -1.15 -1.26
CA PRO A 297 -55.20 -1.89 -0.17
C PRO A 297 -56.71 -2.03 -0.33
N GLN A 298 -57.40 -1.01 -0.88
CA GLN A 298 -58.84 -1.05 -1.05
C GLN A 298 -59.25 -2.07 -2.11
N GLN A 299 -58.49 -2.17 -3.20
CA GLN A 299 -58.70 -3.20 -4.22
C GLN A 299 -58.53 -4.61 -3.64
N ASP A 300 -57.50 -4.82 -2.82
CA ASP A 300 -57.25 -6.12 -2.19
C ASP A 300 -58.37 -6.51 -1.22
N LEU A 301 -58.86 -5.56 -0.40
CA LEU A 301 -60.01 -5.76 0.49
C LEU A 301 -61.30 -6.07 -0.29
N THR A 302 -61.55 -5.33 -1.38
CA THR A 302 -62.72 -5.57 -2.23
C THR A 302 -62.67 -6.94 -2.88
N TRP A 303 -61.50 -7.37 -3.38
CA TRP A 303 -61.31 -8.71 -3.93
C TRP A 303 -61.59 -9.79 -2.87
N TRP A 304 -61.12 -9.60 -1.64
CA TRP A 304 -61.37 -10.55 -0.55
C TRP A 304 -62.86 -10.70 -0.24
N ASP A 305 -63.58 -9.58 -0.06
CA ASP A 305 -65.01 -9.61 0.28
C ASP A 305 -65.85 -10.27 -0.83
N GLN A 306 -65.47 -10.06 -2.10
CA GLN A 306 -66.10 -10.68 -3.27
C GLN A 306 -65.89 -12.20 -3.35
N ASN A 307 -64.73 -12.70 -2.93
CA ASN A 307 -64.38 -14.12 -3.08
C ASN A 307 -64.64 -14.96 -1.82
N TYR A 308 -64.56 -14.33 -0.63
CA TYR A 308 -64.64 -15.03 0.66
C TYR A 308 -65.49 -14.31 1.71
N GLY A 309 -66.02 -13.11 1.42
CA GLY A 309 -66.77 -12.31 2.37
C GLY A 309 -68.27 -12.27 2.10
N THR A 310 -68.87 -11.12 2.43
CA THR A 310 -70.32 -10.89 2.44
C THR A 310 -70.93 -10.85 1.05
N GLN A 311 -70.13 -10.66 0.01
CA GLN A 311 -70.57 -10.65 -1.39
C GLN A 311 -70.60 -12.05 -2.02
N THR A 312 -70.22 -13.10 -1.28
CA THR A 312 -70.29 -14.49 -1.77
C THR A 312 -71.73 -15.02 -1.76
N ASN A 313 -72.05 -15.87 -2.74
CA ASN A 313 -73.37 -16.49 -2.82
C ASN A 313 -73.57 -17.47 -1.66
N SER A 314 -74.50 -17.13 -0.77
CA SER A 314 -74.94 -18.01 0.31
C SER A 314 -76.21 -18.74 -0.09
N ARG A 315 -76.25 -20.06 0.16
CA ARG A 315 -77.48 -20.84 0.09
C ARG A 315 -78.17 -20.77 1.44
N TRP A 316 -79.22 -19.97 1.51
CA TRP A 316 -80.02 -19.85 2.73
C TRP A 316 -80.97 -21.03 2.83
N PRO A 317 -81.26 -21.54 4.05
CA PRO A 317 -82.22 -22.61 4.22
C PRO A 317 -83.60 -22.19 3.70
N GLU A 318 -84.16 -23.02 2.82
CA GLU A 318 -85.54 -22.91 2.36
C GLU A 318 -86.30 -24.18 2.78
N TYR A 319 -87.62 -24.14 2.75
CA TYR A 319 -88.43 -25.32 3.03
C TYR A 319 -88.18 -26.38 1.95
N GLU A 320 -87.80 -27.60 2.36
CA GLU A 320 -87.62 -28.75 1.48
C GLU A 320 -88.69 -29.81 1.80
N GLU A 321 -89.48 -30.23 0.80
CA GLU A 321 -90.43 -31.33 0.96
C GLU A 321 -89.68 -32.65 1.21
N CYS A 322 -90.21 -33.48 2.13
CA CYS A 322 -89.67 -34.80 2.39
C CYS A 322 -89.80 -35.64 1.12
N ARG A 323 -88.66 -36.09 0.58
CA ARG A 323 -88.64 -37.01 -0.56
C ARG A 323 -88.88 -38.43 -0.05
N ASP A 324 -89.90 -39.10 -0.60
CA ASP A 324 -90.19 -40.52 -0.36
C ASP A 324 -89.05 -41.45 -0.82
#